data_AF-A0AAU6SGM9-F1
#
_entry.id   AF-A0AAU6SGM9-F1
#
_cell.length_a   1.000
_cell.length_b   1.000
_cell.length_c   1.000
_cell.angle_alpha   90.00
_cell.angle_beta   90.00
_cell.angle_gamma   90.00
#
_symmetry.space_group_name_H-M   'P 1'
#
loop_
_entity.id
_entity.type
_entity.pdbx_description
1 polymer ?
#
loop_
_entity_poly.entity_id
_entity_poly.type
_entity_poly.pdbx_seq_one_letter_code
_entity_poly.pdbx_strand_id
1 'polypeptide(L)' 'MDPRPGSLPGRPNRDLELTYLRAGADPPWERPHLNGRDVTNTPELQTPYERERRREFEERVQSYRRDGLL' A
#
# COMPACT_ATOMS: atom_id res chain seq x y z
N MET A 1 11.31 20.99 5.29
CA MET A 1 10.89 19.58 5.19
C MET A 1 11.78 18.95 4.14
N ASP A 2 12.68 18.05 4.55
CA ASP A 2 13.67 17.44 3.66
C ASP A 2 13.02 16.27 2.89
N PRO A 3 12.87 16.35 1.55
CA PRO A 3 12.43 15.20 0.78
C PRO A 3 13.61 14.23 0.68
N ARG A 4 13.56 13.15 1.47
CA ARG A 4 14.60 12.10 1.44
C ARG A 4 14.90 11.72 -0.02
N PRO A 5 16.19 11.67 -0.43
CA PRO A 5 16.56 11.34 -1.80
C PRO A 5 15.99 9.96 -2.16
N GLY A 6 15.13 9.91 -3.17
CA GLY A 6 14.38 8.71 -3.60
C GLY A 6 12.86 8.81 -3.45
N SER A 7 12.33 9.85 -2.80
CA SER A 7 10.89 10.07 -2.68
C SER A 7 10.31 10.66 -3.98
N LEU A 8 10.00 9.81 -4.96
CA LEU A 8 9.17 10.22 -6.10
C LEU A 8 7.74 10.48 -5.59
N PRO A 9 7.15 11.67 -5.83
CA PRO A 9 5.77 11.92 -5.48
C PRO A 9 4.87 10.90 -6.21
N GLY A 10 4.20 10.04 -5.44
CA GLY A 10 3.28 9.02 -5.96
C GLY A 10 3.82 7.59 -6.01
N ARG A 11 5.11 7.32 -5.71
CA ARG A 11 5.57 5.94 -5.50
C ARG A 11 5.82 5.67 -4.02
N PRO A 12 5.19 4.66 -3.42
CA PRO A 12 5.46 4.28 -2.04
C PRO A 12 6.93 3.84 -1.92
N ASN A 13 7.62 4.38 -0.93
CA ASN A 13 8.98 3.99 -0.62
C ASN A 13 8.98 2.50 -0.22
N ARG A 14 9.62 1.65 -1.04
CA ARG A 14 9.69 0.20 -0.83
C ARG A 14 10.11 -0.17 0.59
N ASP A 15 11.15 0.47 1.11
CA ASP A 15 11.69 0.11 2.43
C ASP A 15 10.70 0.49 3.55
N LEU A 16 9.95 1.57 3.36
CA LEU A 16 8.87 1.95 4.26
C LEU A 16 7.68 0.99 4.16
N GLU A 17 7.29 0.60 2.95
CA GLU A 17 6.23 -0.41 2.71
C GLU A 17 6.59 -1.75 3.38
N LEU A 18 7.82 -2.24 3.17
CA LEU A 18 8.33 -3.46 3.82
C LEU A 18 8.36 -3.35 5.35
N THR A 19 8.61 -2.16 5.91
CA THR A 19 8.60 -1.95 7.36
C THR A 19 7.21 -2.23 7.94
N TYR A 20 6.15 -1.72 7.31
CA TYR A 20 4.77 -2.01 7.74
C TYR A 20 4.42 -3.49 7.55
N LEU A 21 4.74 -4.06 6.39
CA LEU A 21 4.40 -5.43 6.05
C LEU A 21 5.07 -6.45 6.99
N ARG A 22 6.33 -6.22 7.37
CA ARG A 22 7.04 -7.05 8.37
C ARG A 22 6.43 -6.96 9.76
N ALA A 23 5.80 -5.84 10.08
CA ALA A 23 5.02 -5.68 11.32
C ALA A 23 3.60 -6.30 11.22
N GLY A 24 3.26 -6.93 10.10
CA GLY A 24 1.95 -7.55 9.87
C GLY A 24 0.83 -6.56 9.55
N ALA A 25 1.17 -5.34 9.12
CA ALA A 25 0.21 -4.28 8.83
C ALA A 25 0.31 -3.80 7.38
N ASP A 26 -0.85 -3.50 6.77
CA ASP A 26 -0.88 -2.77 5.50
C ASP A 26 -0.52 -1.30 5.74
N PRO A 27 0.30 -0.68 4.86
CA PRO A 27 0.62 0.73 5.00
C PRO A 27 -0.63 1.63 4.96
N PRO A 28 -0.64 2.76 5.70
CA PRO A 28 -1.83 3.62 5.81
C PRO A 28 -2.25 4.23 4.48
N TRP A 29 -1.32 4.44 3.54
CA TRP A 29 -1.64 4.94 2.21
C TRP A 29 -2.29 3.88 1.32
N GLU A 30 -2.19 2.58 1.61
CA GLU A 30 -2.84 1.50 0.85
C GLU A 30 -4.25 1.16 1.39
N ARG A 31 -4.71 1.91 2.41
CA ARG A 31 -6.00 1.71 3.06
C ARG A 31 -6.98 2.81 2.65
N PRO A 32 -7.90 2.56 1.70
CA PRO A 32 -8.92 3.55 1.33
C PRO A 32 -9.87 3.81 2.51
N HIS A 33 -10.26 5.08 2.67
CA HIS A 33 -11.20 5.51 3.70
C HIS A 33 -12.38 6.26 3.06
N LEU A 34 -13.60 5.85 3.40
CA LEU A 34 -14.83 6.53 3.00
C LEU A 34 -15.50 7.10 4.25
N ASN A 35 -15.66 8.42 4.33
CA ASN A 35 -16.23 9.12 5.49
C ASN A 35 -15.55 8.74 6.82
N GLY A 36 -14.22 8.58 6.80
CA GLY A 36 -13.43 8.21 7.99
C GLY A 36 -13.47 6.72 8.37
N ARG A 37 -14.21 5.89 7.63
CA ARG A 37 -14.23 4.44 7.81
C ARG A 37 -13.27 3.77 6.83
N ASP A 38 -12.45 2.86 7.32
CA ASP A 38 -11.64 1.98 6.49
C ASP A 38 -12.55 1.04 5.66
N VAL A 39 -12.40 1.10 4.34
CA VAL A 39 -13.15 0.29 3.37
C VAL A 39 -12.25 -0.66 2.58
N THR A 40 -11.02 -0.93 3.03
CA THR A 40 -10.03 -1.81 2.38
C THR A 40 -10.60 -3.20 2.08
N ASN A 41 -11.43 -3.73 2.97
CA ASN A 41 -12.07 -5.05 2.84
C ASN A 41 -13.51 -4.97 2.31
N THR A 42 -13.92 -3.86 1.72
CA THR A 42 -15.29 -3.63 1.23
C THR A 42 -15.24 -3.11 -0.22
N PRO A 43 -14.95 -3.98 -1.21
CA PRO A 43 -14.70 -3.58 -2.59
C PRO A 43 -15.88 -2.84 -3.26
N GLU A 44 -17.10 -3.07 -2.79
CA GLU A 44 -18.32 -2.40 -3.26
C GLU A 44 -18.39 -0.92 -2.87
N LEU A 45 -17.64 -0.52 -1.84
CA LEU A 45 -17.52 0.88 -1.41
C LEU A 45 -16.30 1.58 -2.00
N GLN A 46 -15.45 0.84 -2.73
CA GLN A 46 -14.25 1.38 -3.36
C GLN A 46 -14.54 1.86 -4.78
N THR A 47 -13.92 2.97 -5.15
CA THR A 47 -13.87 3.44 -6.53
C THR A 47 -13.07 2.46 -7.40
N PRO A 48 -13.27 2.44 -8.73
CA PRO A 48 -12.47 1.62 -9.64
C PRO A 48 -10.95 1.86 -9.49
N TYR A 49 -10.55 3.10 -9.21
CA TYR A 49 -9.15 3.46 -8.98
C TYR A 49 -8.59 2.82 -7.71
N GLU A 50 -9.32 2.86 -6.60
CA GLU A 50 -8.88 2.25 -5.33
C GLU A 50 -8.76 0.72 -5.46
N ARG A 51 -9.66 0.09 -6.23
CA ARG A 51 -9.61 -1.35 -6.52
C ARG A 51 -8.38 -1.72 -7.33
N GLU A 52 -8.06 -0.97 -8.39
CA GLU A 52 -6.85 -1.22 -9.18
C GLU A 52 -5.61 -1.01 -8.33
N ARG A 53 -5.58 0.04 -7.52
CA ARG A 53 -4.47 0.33 -6.61
C ARG A 53 -4.27 -0.79 -5.57
N ARG A 54 -5.36 -1.35 -5.04
CA ARG A 54 -5.30 -2.53 -4.14
C ARG A 54 -4.70 -3.74 -4.86
N ARG A 55 -5.10 -3.99 -6.10
CA ARG A 55 -4.54 -5.06 -6.92
C ARG A 55 -3.05 -4.88 -7.16
N GLU A 56 -2.60 -3.68 -7.54
CA GLU A 56 -1.18 -3.36 -7.69
C GLU A 56 -0.39 -3.58 -6.39
N PHE A 57 -0.96 -3.21 -5.23
CA PHE A 57 -0.35 -3.47 -3.93
C PHE A 57 -0.21 -4.96 -3.65
N GLU A 58 -1.26 -5.76 -3.88
CA GLU A 58 -1.21 -7.21 -3.69
C GLU A 58 -0.17 -7.87 -4.60
N GLU A 59 -0.05 -7.43 -5.85
CA GLU A 59 1.00 -7.88 -6.78
C GLU A 59 2.42 -7.57 -6.23
N ARG A 60 2.64 -6.39 -5.63
CA ARG A 60 3.91 -6.05 -4.97
C ARG A 60 4.19 -6.93 -3.76
N VAL A 61 3.20 -7.15 -2.89
CA VAL A 61 3.33 -8.02 -1.71
C VAL A 61 3.73 -9.44 -2.14
N GLN A 62 3.12 -9.96 -3.20
CA GLN A 62 3.49 -11.28 -3.74
C GLN A 62 4.91 -11.31 -4.31
N SER A 63 5.35 -10.23 -4.98
CA SER A 63 6.75 -10.10 -5.40
C SER A 63 7.69 -10.15 -4.19
N TYR A 64 7.41 -9.37 -3.14
CA TYR A 64 8.25 -9.34 -1.95
C TYR A 64 8.38 -10.70 -1.27
N ARG A 65 7.30 -11.48 -1.22
CA ARG A 65 7.34 -12.87 -0.71
C ARG A 65 8.19 -13.77 -1.60
N ARG A 66 8.03 -13.67 -2.94
CA ARG A 66 8.82 -14.45 -3.90
C ARG A 66 10.32 -14.12 -3.81
N ASP A 67 10.63 -12.85 -3.58
CA ASP A 67 11.99 -12.33 -3.50
C ASP A 67 12.63 -12.53 -2.10
N GLY A 68 11.89 -13.13 -1.14
CA GLY A 68 12.37 -13.38 0.22
C GLY A 68 12.51 -12.13 1.09
N LEU A 69 11.81 -11.05 0.74
CA LEU A 69 11.83 -9.77 1.46
C LEU A 69 10.78 -9.71 2.60
N LEU A 70 9.75 -10.56 2.50
CA LEU A 70 8.69 -10.83 3.49
C LEU A 70 8.59 -12.34 3.74
#